data_AF-A0A917QHF5-F1
#
_entry.id   AF-A0A917QHF5-F1
#
_cell.length_a   1.000
_cell.length_b   1.000
_cell.length_c   1.000
_cell.angle_alpha   90.00
_cell.angle_beta   90.00
_cell.angle_gamma   90.00
#
_symmetry.space_group_name_H-M   'P 1'
#
loop_
_entity.id
_entity.type
_entity.pdbx_description
1 polymer ?
#
loop_
_entity_poly.entity_id
_entity_poly.type
_entity_poly.pdbx_seq_one_letter_code
_entity_poly.pdbx_strand_id
1 'polypeptide(L)'
;MTTSEAAEETGFGGVPMTPGLELLRGAVDSHVHCAPHINQRTVTVFEAVRAAARHGLSGLGIMDVFANTSGLAALAMREIGHLGVDVFGGIILEPYAGGLSPRVVSTALGMGYGAGGARFVSLPCHHTDFVARAERRSPAYLETTLRVPESGPLPDPLPEIVDLCIEADVVFNLGHLSGPEAVVVAREAARRGCTRMLAPAAYLTAEEARAVVETGCLLEYSFFVFSHATDIPQTMIDAERHRFARADFARALAIVAEVGSERVVLSSDSGAVVLPPPVEALREFVTMFRASGVADVDLRRMIVDNPARLFKVARPPSAEGP
;
A
#
# COMPACT_ATOMS: atom_id res chain seq x y z
N MET A 1 45.60 -46.04 19.33
CA MET A 1 44.18 -46.43 19.21
C MET A 1 43.38 -45.37 19.95
N THR A 2 43.01 -44.27 19.28
CA THR A 2 41.73 -44.04 18.55
C THR A 2 40.57 -43.90 19.54
N THR A 3 39.73 -42.87 19.60
CA THR A 3 39.31 -41.71 18.76
C THR A 3 38.42 -40.85 19.67
N SER A 4 38.52 -39.52 19.74
CA SER A 4 37.67 -38.52 19.06
C SER A 4 36.17 -38.86 18.96
N GLU A 5 35.32 -38.16 19.73
CA GLU A 5 33.93 -37.78 19.42
C GLU A 5 33.76 -36.36 20.02
N ALA A 6 33.77 -35.25 19.28
CA ALA A 6 32.98 -34.79 18.14
C ALA A 6 31.50 -34.55 18.49
N ALA A 7 31.14 -33.27 18.56
CA ALA A 7 29.85 -32.63 18.28
C ALA A 7 28.56 -33.47 18.41
N GLU A 8 27.70 -33.10 19.37
CA GLU A 8 26.25 -33.24 19.22
C GLU A 8 25.66 -31.88 18.86
N GLU A 9 25.60 -31.65 17.55
CA GLU A 9 24.71 -30.71 16.90
C GLU A 9 23.53 -31.51 16.32
N THR A 10 22.36 -30.87 16.25
CA THR A 10 21.15 -31.23 15.49
C THR A 10 20.06 -32.02 16.23
N GLY A 11 18.97 -31.30 16.56
CA GLY A 11 17.76 -31.86 17.16
C GLY A 11 16.48 -31.05 16.99
N PHE A 12 16.43 -30.09 16.06
CA PHE A 12 15.20 -29.62 15.37
C PHE A 12 15.65 -29.20 13.96
N GLY A 13 15.56 -30.15 13.03
CA GLY A 13 16.01 -30.01 11.65
C GLY A 13 15.37 -28.80 10.96
N GLY A 14 16.24 -27.99 10.36
CA GLY A 14 15.87 -26.76 9.67
C GLY A 14 14.82 -27.00 8.60
N VAL A 15 13.63 -26.43 8.82
CA VAL A 15 12.76 -26.07 7.72
C VAL A 15 13.58 -25.10 6.85
N PRO A 16 13.92 -25.43 5.60
CA PRO A 16 14.57 -24.47 4.73
C PRO A 16 13.69 -23.23 4.67
N MET A 17 14.32 -22.04 4.81
CA MET A 17 13.61 -20.77 4.68
C MET A 17 12.73 -20.82 3.42
N THR A 18 11.44 -20.52 3.56
CA THR A 18 10.52 -20.44 2.41
C THR A 18 11.16 -19.54 1.34
N PRO A 19 11.42 -20.05 0.12
CA PRO A 19 12.11 -19.28 -0.91
C PRO A 19 11.46 -17.92 -1.15
N GLY A 20 12.27 -16.87 -1.27
CA GLY A 20 11.83 -15.49 -1.47
C GLY A 20 11.66 -14.71 -0.17
N LEU A 21 11.61 -15.35 1.01
CA LEU A 21 11.57 -14.62 2.29
C LEU A 21 12.84 -13.81 2.52
N GLU A 22 13.98 -14.25 1.99
CA GLU A 22 15.24 -13.53 2.09
C GLU A 22 15.20 -12.14 1.41
N LEU A 23 14.32 -11.98 0.42
CA LEU A 23 14.13 -10.72 -0.33
C LEU A 23 13.43 -9.65 0.50
N LEU A 24 12.65 -10.04 1.50
CA LEU A 24 11.82 -9.13 2.30
C LEU A 24 12.59 -8.43 3.43
N ARG A 25 13.89 -8.74 3.61
CA ARG A 25 14.70 -8.10 4.65
C ARG A 25 14.80 -6.58 4.44
N GLY A 26 14.28 -5.85 5.40
CA GLY A 26 14.16 -4.40 5.41
C GLY A 26 12.94 -3.87 4.67
N ALA A 27 12.10 -4.72 4.08
CA ALA A 27 10.97 -4.27 3.28
C ALA A 27 9.92 -3.51 4.12
N VAL A 28 9.21 -2.61 3.44
CA VAL A 28 8.05 -1.90 3.95
C VAL A 28 6.85 -2.35 3.12
N ASP A 29 5.90 -3.01 3.77
CA ASP A 29 4.61 -3.30 3.14
C ASP A 29 3.65 -2.16 3.47
N SER A 30 3.47 -1.20 2.54
CA SER A 30 2.71 0.02 2.80
C SER A 30 1.19 -0.15 2.72
N HIS A 31 0.70 -1.33 2.34
CA HIS A 31 -0.72 -1.57 2.09
C HIS A 31 -1.13 -2.91 2.69
N VAL A 32 -1.53 -2.89 3.96
CA VAL A 32 -1.95 -4.08 4.71
C VAL A 32 -3.28 -3.83 5.39
N HIS A 33 -4.22 -4.76 5.23
CA HIS A 33 -5.50 -4.72 5.93
C HIS A 33 -5.50 -5.69 7.11
N CYS A 34 -5.85 -5.19 8.30
CA CYS A 34 -5.85 -5.95 9.55
C CYS A 34 -7.21 -5.88 10.24
N ALA A 35 -7.47 -6.81 11.16
CA ALA A 35 -8.56 -6.65 12.13
C ALA A 35 -8.22 -5.56 13.19
N PRO A 36 -9.23 -4.86 13.76
CA PRO A 36 -10.67 -5.01 13.52
C PRO A 36 -11.11 -4.44 12.17
N HIS A 37 -12.06 -5.10 11.53
CA HIS A 37 -12.57 -4.70 10.21
C HIS A 37 -13.98 -5.31 10.01
N ILE A 38 -14.84 -4.66 9.22
CA ILE A 38 -16.22 -5.17 8.98
C ILE A 38 -16.20 -6.53 8.25
N ASN A 39 -15.29 -6.68 7.29
CA ASN A 39 -15.01 -7.94 6.62
C ASN A 39 -14.00 -8.77 7.41
N GLN A 40 -14.09 -10.09 7.30
CA GLN A 40 -13.15 -11.00 7.96
C GLN A 40 -11.72 -10.74 7.47
N ARG A 41 -10.79 -10.61 8.42
CA ARG A 41 -9.36 -10.47 8.15
C ARG A 41 -8.57 -11.65 8.70
N THR A 42 -7.49 -12.00 8.03
CA THR A 42 -6.65 -13.16 8.39
C THR A 42 -5.76 -12.91 9.60
N VAL A 43 -5.50 -11.64 9.94
CA VAL A 43 -4.61 -11.24 11.03
C VAL A 43 -5.13 -9.98 11.74
N THR A 44 -4.84 -9.88 13.03
CA THR A 44 -4.88 -8.61 13.78
C THR A 44 -3.65 -7.76 13.46
N VAL A 45 -3.71 -6.46 13.76
CA VAL A 45 -2.55 -5.56 13.61
C VAL A 45 -1.32 -6.09 14.37
N PHE A 46 -1.51 -6.65 15.57
CA PHE A 46 -0.40 -7.14 16.38
C PHE A 46 0.23 -8.41 15.80
N GLU A 47 -0.57 -9.30 15.20
CA GLU A 47 -0.07 -10.49 14.52
C GLU A 47 0.69 -10.13 13.25
N ALA A 48 0.19 -9.17 12.48
CA ALA A 48 0.88 -8.65 11.29
C ALA A 48 2.26 -8.10 11.65
N VAL A 49 2.35 -7.28 12.71
CA VAL A 49 3.63 -6.71 13.19
C VAL A 49 4.59 -7.80 13.68
N ARG A 50 4.11 -8.79 14.45
CA ARG A 50 4.97 -9.91 14.89
C ARG A 50 5.46 -10.75 13.71
N ALA A 51 4.64 -10.95 12.68
CA ALA A 51 5.06 -11.63 11.46
C ALA A 51 6.12 -10.81 10.71
N ALA A 52 5.88 -9.51 10.50
CA ALA A 52 6.83 -8.60 9.89
C ALA A 52 8.19 -8.60 10.60
N ALA A 53 8.19 -8.49 11.94
CA ALA A 53 9.39 -8.51 12.75
C ALA A 53 10.17 -9.84 12.61
N ARG A 54 9.47 -10.99 12.67
CA ARG A 54 10.09 -12.32 12.50
C ARG A 54 10.77 -12.49 11.14
N HIS A 55 10.27 -11.81 10.11
CA HIS A 55 10.81 -11.88 8.75
C HIS A 55 11.67 -10.67 8.36
N GLY A 56 11.96 -9.79 9.32
CA GLY A 56 12.89 -8.68 9.15
C GLY A 56 12.37 -7.51 8.30
N LEU A 57 11.05 -7.34 8.17
CA LEU A 57 10.47 -6.13 7.58
C LEU A 57 10.75 -4.93 8.50
N SER A 58 10.88 -3.74 7.90
CA SER A 58 11.12 -2.49 8.62
C SER A 58 9.87 -1.65 8.86
N GLY A 59 8.81 -1.86 8.09
CA GLY A 59 7.57 -1.11 8.29
C GLY A 59 6.31 -1.75 7.71
N LEU A 60 5.16 -1.32 8.24
CA LEU A 60 3.82 -1.73 7.82
C LEU A 60 2.88 -0.52 7.75
N GLY A 61 2.25 -0.33 6.60
CA GLY A 61 1.16 0.63 6.40
C GLY A 61 -0.19 -0.05 6.56
N ILE A 62 -0.94 0.32 7.60
CA ILE A 62 -2.25 -0.24 7.90
C ILE A 62 -3.31 0.56 7.15
N MET A 63 -4.07 -0.10 6.28
CA MET A 63 -5.16 0.48 5.51
C MET A 63 -6.50 -0.15 5.91
N ASP A 64 -7.57 0.64 5.78
CA ASP A 64 -8.95 0.22 6.01
C ASP A 64 -9.85 1.16 5.19
N VAL A 65 -10.79 0.59 4.44
CA VAL A 65 -11.73 1.35 3.59
C VAL A 65 -12.94 1.86 4.38
N PHE A 66 -13.13 1.43 5.63
CA PHE A 66 -14.24 1.82 6.50
C PHE A 66 -13.84 2.75 7.64
N ALA A 67 -12.55 2.81 8.00
CA ALA A 67 -12.11 3.49 9.19
C ALA A 67 -10.74 4.15 9.05
N ASN A 68 -10.49 5.15 9.89
CA ASN A 68 -9.16 5.71 10.08
C ASN A 68 -8.28 4.72 10.87
N THR A 69 -7.11 4.39 10.34
CA THR A 69 -6.17 3.42 10.93
C THR A 69 -5.05 4.06 11.74
N SER A 70 -4.96 5.39 11.77
CA SER A 70 -3.87 6.13 12.43
C SER A 70 -3.80 5.84 13.94
N GLY A 71 -4.96 5.78 14.61
CA GLY A 71 -5.03 5.41 16.03
C GLY A 71 -4.62 3.96 16.28
N LEU A 72 -5.02 3.04 15.40
CA LEU A 72 -4.67 1.62 15.51
C LEU A 72 -3.16 1.39 15.33
N ALA A 73 -2.56 2.06 14.34
CA ALA A 73 -1.12 2.03 14.12
C ALA A 73 -0.35 2.62 15.31
N ALA A 74 -0.81 3.74 15.86
CA ALA A 74 -0.18 4.35 17.02
C ALA A 74 -0.23 3.45 18.27
N LEU A 75 -1.34 2.74 18.48
CA LEU A 75 -1.45 1.73 19.53
C LEU A 75 -0.51 0.54 19.29
N ALA A 76 -0.41 0.05 18.06
CA ALA A 76 0.55 -1.00 17.71
C ALA A 76 2.00 -0.58 18.00
N MET A 77 2.37 0.65 17.64
CA MET A 77 3.69 1.21 17.93
C MET A 77 3.96 1.32 19.43
N ARG A 78 2.98 1.76 20.21
CA ARG A 78 3.10 1.86 21.67
C ARG A 78 3.32 0.49 22.32
N GLU A 79 2.52 -0.50 21.95
CA GLU A 79 2.49 -1.78 22.66
C GLU A 79 3.61 -2.72 22.20
N ILE A 80 3.94 -2.73 20.90
CA ILE A 80 4.90 -3.69 20.32
C ILE A 80 5.90 -3.08 19.34
N GLY A 81 6.05 -1.75 19.30
CA GLY A 81 7.05 -1.08 18.46
C GLY A 81 8.50 -1.44 18.82
N HIS A 82 8.75 -1.97 20.02
CA HIS A 82 10.05 -2.50 20.43
C HIS A 82 10.54 -3.68 19.56
N LEU A 83 9.66 -4.28 18.75
CA LEU A 83 10.02 -5.31 17.77
C LEU A 83 10.74 -4.76 16.53
N GLY A 84 10.88 -3.44 16.40
CA GLY A 84 11.67 -2.79 15.34
C GLY A 84 10.96 -2.66 14.00
N VAL A 85 9.63 -2.76 13.97
CA VAL A 85 8.79 -2.52 12.79
C VAL A 85 8.06 -1.18 12.97
N ASP A 86 8.27 -0.23 12.06
CA ASP A 86 7.58 1.05 12.04
C ASP A 86 6.17 0.89 11.43
N VAL A 87 5.15 1.01 12.27
CA VAL A 87 3.75 0.83 11.89
C VAL A 87 3.10 2.20 11.75
N PHE A 88 2.49 2.43 10.59
CA PHE A 88 1.79 3.68 10.32
C PHE A 88 0.39 3.42 9.76
N GLY A 89 -0.48 4.41 9.94
CA GLY A 89 -1.85 4.38 9.44
C GLY A 89 -2.19 5.67 8.71
N GLY A 90 -3.43 5.76 8.27
CA GLY A 90 -3.95 6.88 7.52
C GLY A 90 -5.45 6.77 7.33
N ILE A 91 -5.95 7.44 6.31
CA ILE A 91 -7.37 7.43 5.98
C ILE A 91 -7.57 7.31 4.48
N ILE A 92 -8.53 6.47 4.08
CA ILE A 92 -9.08 6.44 2.74
C ILE A 92 -10.40 7.20 2.80
N LEU A 93 -10.57 8.22 1.96
CA LEU A 93 -11.69 9.15 2.00
C LEU A 93 -12.99 8.57 1.41
N GLU A 94 -13.27 7.30 1.73
CA GLU A 94 -14.55 6.65 1.45
C GLU A 94 -15.68 7.32 2.24
N PRO A 95 -16.92 7.33 1.73
CA PRO A 95 -18.06 7.90 2.45
C PRO A 95 -18.25 7.35 3.87
N TYR A 96 -17.92 6.06 4.08
CA TYR A 96 -18.03 5.41 5.39
C TYR A 96 -17.03 5.93 6.42
N ALA A 97 -15.88 6.43 5.97
CA ALA A 97 -14.85 7.04 6.81
C ALA A 97 -15.04 8.57 6.95
N GLY A 98 -16.13 9.12 6.41
CA GLY A 98 -16.45 10.56 6.44
C GLY A 98 -16.35 11.26 5.08
N GLY A 99 -15.92 10.55 4.03
CA GLY A 99 -15.89 11.04 2.65
C GLY A 99 -14.83 12.10 2.36
N LEU A 100 -14.94 12.70 1.18
CA LEU A 100 -14.08 13.79 0.70
C LEU A 100 -14.32 15.07 1.52
N SER A 101 -13.59 15.21 2.63
CA SER A 101 -13.75 16.34 3.55
C SER A 101 -12.41 16.78 4.15
N PRO A 102 -12.02 18.06 4.00
CA PRO A 102 -10.84 18.63 4.65
C PRO A 102 -10.87 18.50 6.18
N ARG A 103 -12.07 18.54 6.78
CA ARG A 103 -12.24 18.34 8.22
C ARG A 103 -11.92 16.91 8.66
N VAL A 104 -12.31 15.92 7.85
CA VAL A 104 -11.98 14.51 8.08
C VAL A 104 -10.46 14.31 7.98
N VAL A 105 -9.83 14.90 6.96
CA VAL A 105 -8.37 14.90 6.80
C VAL A 105 -7.66 15.53 7.99
N SER A 106 -8.02 16.76 8.37
CA SER A 106 -7.44 17.47 9.51
C SER A 106 -7.57 16.67 10.81
N THR A 107 -8.71 16.00 11.01
CA THR A 107 -8.94 15.13 12.16
C THR A 107 -8.02 13.91 12.11
N ALA A 108 -7.86 13.28 10.94
CA ALA A 108 -6.99 12.11 10.78
C ALA A 108 -5.51 12.44 11.01
N LEU A 109 -5.04 13.60 10.52
CA LEU A 109 -3.68 14.08 10.72
C LEU A 109 -3.33 14.30 12.20
N GLY A 110 -4.32 14.63 13.04
CA GLY A 110 -4.16 14.78 14.48
C GLY A 110 -4.50 13.54 15.31
N MET A 111 -5.03 12.47 14.70
CA MET A 111 -5.52 11.28 15.42
C MET A 111 -4.41 10.23 15.59
N GLY A 112 -3.87 10.13 16.81
CA GLY A 112 -2.86 9.13 17.16
C GLY A 112 -2.69 8.93 18.66
N TYR A 113 -1.53 8.44 19.08
CA TYR A 113 -1.16 8.25 20.49
C TYR A 113 0.01 9.17 20.86
N GLY A 114 -0.28 10.37 21.35
CA GLY A 114 0.74 11.40 21.60
C GLY A 114 0.96 12.30 20.39
N ALA A 115 2.22 12.53 20.01
CA ALA A 115 2.55 13.30 18.80
C ALA A 115 2.47 12.41 17.54
N GLY A 116 1.75 12.87 16.53
CA GLY A 116 1.60 12.18 15.23
C GLY A 116 0.18 11.64 14.99
N GLY A 117 -0.18 11.51 13.72
CA GLY A 117 -1.45 10.94 13.25
C GLY A 117 -1.27 10.25 11.91
N ALA A 118 -2.23 10.43 10.99
CA ALA A 118 -2.17 9.85 9.65
C ALA A 118 -0.84 10.15 8.95
N ARG A 119 -0.22 9.14 8.34
CA ARG A 119 0.96 9.27 7.45
C ARG A 119 0.60 9.17 5.97
N PHE A 120 -0.66 8.87 5.68
CA PHE A 120 -1.24 9.00 4.34
C PHE A 120 -2.70 9.44 4.39
N VAL A 121 -3.11 10.09 3.31
CA VAL A 121 -4.50 10.41 2.99
C VAL A 121 -4.73 9.91 1.56
N SER A 122 -5.69 9.01 1.39
CA SER A 122 -6.03 8.46 0.08
C SER A 122 -7.37 9.01 -0.41
N LEU A 123 -7.43 9.36 -1.69
CA LEU A 123 -8.71 9.46 -2.39
C LEU A 123 -9.43 8.09 -2.38
N PRO A 124 -10.76 8.07 -2.65
CA PRO A 124 -11.55 6.85 -2.55
C PRO A 124 -11.05 5.70 -3.43
N CYS A 125 -11.40 4.48 -3.03
CA CYS A 125 -11.16 3.26 -3.80
C CYS A 125 -12.43 2.86 -4.56
N HIS A 126 -13.55 2.62 -3.87
CA HIS A 126 -14.78 2.10 -4.46
C HIS A 126 -15.84 3.18 -4.77
N HIS A 127 -15.61 4.41 -4.30
CA HIS A 127 -16.45 5.58 -4.62
C HIS A 127 -15.79 6.54 -5.63
N THR A 128 -15.06 5.99 -6.61
CA THR A 128 -14.65 6.73 -7.82
C THR A 128 -15.55 6.35 -8.99
N ASP A 129 -15.78 7.29 -9.93
CA ASP A 129 -16.62 7.01 -11.11
C ASP A 129 -16.04 5.84 -11.93
N PHE A 130 -14.72 5.75 -12.00
CA PHE A 130 -14.00 4.66 -12.68
C PHE A 130 -14.35 3.28 -12.10
N VAL A 131 -14.18 3.09 -10.79
CA VAL A 131 -14.43 1.79 -10.13
C VAL A 131 -15.91 1.48 -10.13
N ALA A 132 -16.76 2.46 -9.83
CA ALA A 132 -18.21 2.28 -9.83
C ALA A 132 -18.75 1.83 -11.20
N ARG A 133 -18.19 2.32 -12.31
CA ARG A 133 -18.53 1.85 -13.66
C ARG A 133 -18.03 0.44 -13.91
N ALA A 134 -16.80 0.12 -13.49
CA ALA A 134 -16.26 -1.23 -13.62
C ALA A 134 -17.11 -2.27 -12.87
N GLU A 135 -17.61 -1.89 -11.69
CA GLU A 135 -18.53 -2.67 -10.86
C GLU A 135 -19.98 -2.66 -11.37
N ARG A 136 -20.30 -1.93 -12.45
CA ARG A 136 -21.66 -1.82 -13.03
C ARG A 136 -22.71 -1.33 -12.03
N ARG A 137 -22.33 -0.34 -11.22
CA ARG A 137 -23.19 0.27 -10.20
C ARG A 137 -24.35 1.05 -10.82
N SER A 138 -25.38 1.26 -10.02
CA SER A 138 -26.58 1.98 -10.46
C SER A 138 -26.29 3.45 -10.82
N PRO A 139 -27.11 4.10 -11.67
CA PRO A 139 -26.97 5.53 -11.95
C PRO A 139 -26.95 6.40 -10.69
N ALA A 140 -27.81 6.09 -9.71
CA ALA A 140 -27.85 6.81 -8.44
C ALA A 140 -26.55 6.66 -7.61
N TYR A 141 -25.87 5.52 -7.70
CA TYR A 141 -24.56 5.36 -7.07
C TYR A 141 -23.50 6.21 -7.76
N LEU A 142 -23.47 6.23 -9.10
CA LEU A 142 -22.52 7.03 -9.88
C LEU A 142 -22.59 8.52 -9.55
N GLU A 143 -23.77 9.05 -9.25
CA GLU A 143 -23.96 10.46 -8.83
C GLU A 143 -23.24 10.81 -7.51
N THR A 144 -22.89 9.82 -6.69
CA THR A 144 -22.20 10.02 -5.40
C THR A 144 -20.68 9.85 -5.48
N THR A 145 -20.16 9.47 -6.64
CA THR A 145 -18.74 9.12 -6.80
C THR A 145 -17.87 10.35 -7.07
N LEU A 146 -16.59 10.24 -6.71
CA LEU A 146 -15.57 11.17 -7.15
C LEU A 146 -15.38 11.06 -8.66
N ARG A 147 -15.51 12.20 -9.35
CA ARG A 147 -15.14 12.39 -10.74
C ARG A 147 -14.20 13.57 -10.84
N VAL A 148 -13.05 13.37 -11.47
CA VAL A 148 -12.10 14.46 -11.76
C VAL A 148 -12.26 14.87 -13.23
N PRO A 149 -12.44 16.17 -13.54
CA PRO A 149 -12.44 16.61 -14.92
C PRO A 149 -11.10 16.29 -15.61
N GLU A 150 -11.14 15.88 -16.88
CA GLU A 150 -9.93 15.60 -17.67
C GLU A 150 -9.08 16.84 -17.95
N SER A 151 -9.62 18.04 -17.67
CA SER A 151 -8.91 19.31 -17.77
C SER A 151 -9.49 20.35 -16.81
N GLY A 152 -8.68 21.32 -16.43
CA GLY A 152 -9.07 22.39 -15.51
C GLY A 152 -8.67 22.12 -14.06
N PRO A 153 -9.18 22.93 -13.12
CA PRO A 153 -8.83 22.79 -11.70
C PRO A 153 -9.40 21.51 -11.10
N LEU A 154 -8.77 21.03 -10.03
CA LEU A 154 -9.33 19.96 -9.22
C LEU A 154 -10.70 20.38 -8.65
N PRO A 155 -11.68 19.47 -8.60
CA PRO A 155 -12.98 19.77 -8.00
C PRO A 155 -12.85 19.99 -6.50
N ASP A 156 -13.67 20.86 -5.93
CA ASP A 156 -13.73 21.02 -4.48
C ASP A 156 -14.23 19.71 -3.82
N PRO A 157 -13.68 19.32 -2.65
CA PRO A 157 -12.68 20.02 -1.84
C PRO A 157 -11.23 19.51 -2.04
N LEU A 158 -10.89 18.89 -3.18
CA LEU A 158 -9.57 18.27 -3.39
C LEU A 158 -8.40 19.26 -3.25
N PRO A 159 -8.47 20.52 -3.74
CA PRO A 159 -7.45 21.53 -3.47
C PRO A 159 -7.00 21.62 -2.01
N GLU A 160 -7.97 21.78 -1.09
CA GLU A 160 -7.71 21.93 0.33
C GLU A 160 -7.17 20.64 0.95
N ILE A 161 -7.65 19.47 0.50
CA ILE A 161 -7.13 18.17 0.92
C ILE A 161 -5.64 18.01 0.55
N VAL A 162 -5.27 18.40 -0.67
CA VAL A 162 -3.87 18.38 -1.13
C VAL A 162 -3.02 19.32 -0.29
N ASP A 163 -3.51 20.54 -0.03
CA ASP A 163 -2.80 21.54 0.76
C ASP A 163 -2.57 21.03 2.21
N LEU A 164 -3.55 20.39 2.83
CA LEU A 164 -3.40 19.73 4.15
C LEU A 164 -2.36 18.60 4.13
N CYS A 165 -2.28 17.81 3.05
CA CYS A 165 -1.28 16.76 2.93
C CYS A 165 0.14 17.34 2.81
N ILE A 166 0.29 18.46 2.10
CA ILE A 166 1.54 19.21 1.95
C ILE A 166 1.98 19.77 3.30
N GLU A 167 1.08 20.47 4.00
CA GLU A 167 1.38 21.09 5.30
C GLU A 167 1.80 20.07 6.35
N ALA A 168 1.19 18.88 6.35
CA ALA A 168 1.53 17.80 7.28
C ALA A 168 2.71 16.92 6.81
N ASP A 169 3.24 17.14 5.59
CA ASP A 169 4.27 16.30 4.97
C ASP A 169 3.90 14.80 4.98
N VAL A 170 2.67 14.48 4.58
CA VAL A 170 2.16 13.10 4.51
C VAL A 170 1.94 12.66 3.07
N VAL A 171 1.79 11.35 2.85
CA VAL A 171 1.56 10.81 1.50
C VAL A 171 0.14 11.12 1.05
N PHE A 172 0.01 11.81 -0.08
CA PHE A 172 -1.25 11.91 -0.81
C PHE A 172 -1.37 10.73 -1.80
N ASN A 173 -2.23 9.78 -1.47
CA ASN A 173 -2.53 8.66 -2.34
C ASN A 173 -3.71 9.03 -3.27
N LEU A 174 -3.50 8.85 -4.57
CA LEU A 174 -4.45 9.24 -5.60
C LEU A 174 -5.68 8.32 -5.66
N GLY A 175 -5.73 7.23 -4.91
CA GLY A 175 -6.86 6.30 -4.89
C GLY A 175 -7.08 5.64 -6.25
N HIS A 176 -8.26 5.05 -6.47
CA HIS A 176 -8.54 4.27 -7.68
C HIS A 176 -9.22 5.13 -8.75
N LEU A 177 -8.47 6.09 -9.28
CA LEU A 177 -8.90 6.93 -10.39
C LEU A 177 -8.70 6.23 -11.74
N SER A 178 -9.40 6.70 -12.77
CA SER A 178 -9.02 6.35 -14.15
C SER A 178 -7.65 6.95 -14.49
N GLY A 179 -7.00 6.45 -15.56
CA GLY A 179 -5.70 6.95 -16.00
C GLY A 179 -5.67 8.46 -16.30
N PRO A 180 -6.63 9.02 -17.07
CA PRO A 180 -6.69 10.45 -17.32
C PRO A 180 -6.88 11.27 -16.03
N GLU A 181 -7.76 10.83 -15.13
CA GLU A 181 -7.99 11.48 -13.84
C GLU A 181 -6.72 11.45 -12.97
N ALA A 182 -6.03 10.31 -12.89
CA ALA A 182 -4.79 10.18 -12.13
C ALA A 182 -3.69 11.13 -12.64
N VAL A 183 -3.56 11.28 -13.96
CA VAL A 183 -2.61 12.24 -14.58
C VAL A 183 -2.96 13.68 -14.20
N VAL A 184 -4.23 14.06 -14.26
CA VAL A 184 -4.67 15.42 -13.87
C VAL A 184 -4.39 15.67 -12.39
N VAL A 185 -4.79 14.76 -11.51
CA VAL A 185 -4.58 14.89 -10.06
C VAL A 185 -3.10 14.97 -9.71
N ALA A 186 -2.26 14.10 -10.29
CA ALA A 186 -0.82 14.12 -10.06
C ALA A 186 -0.19 15.46 -10.49
N ARG A 187 -0.54 15.97 -11.67
CA ARG A 187 0.00 17.24 -12.19
C ARG A 187 -0.43 18.43 -11.34
N GLU A 188 -1.68 18.46 -10.91
CA GLU A 188 -2.18 19.55 -10.06
C GLU A 188 -1.59 19.52 -8.66
N ALA A 189 -1.52 18.34 -8.05
CA ALA A 189 -0.90 18.18 -6.74
C ALA A 189 0.59 18.55 -6.77
N ALA A 190 1.33 18.13 -7.81
CA ALA A 190 2.73 18.53 -7.99
C ALA A 190 2.90 20.04 -8.18
N ARG A 191 2.01 20.69 -8.97
CA ARG A 191 2.06 22.15 -9.17
C ARG A 191 1.83 22.92 -7.87
N ARG A 192 1.04 22.35 -6.94
CA ARG A 192 0.82 22.89 -5.59
C ARG A 192 2.00 22.65 -4.65
N GLY A 193 2.98 21.84 -5.04
CA GLY A 193 4.14 21.50 -4.23
C GLY A 193 4.03 20.18 -3.46
N CYS A 194 3.06 19.32 -3.79
CA CYS A 194 2.98 17.98 -3.22
C CYS A 194 4.15 17.12 -3.73
N THR A 195 5.00 16.68 -2.81
CA THR A 195 6.21 15.89 -3.12
C THR A 195 6.10 14.43 -2.71
N ARG A 196 5.08 14.07 -1.90
CA ARG A 196 4.81 12.71 -1.44
C ARG A 196 3.50 12.24 -2.03
N MET A 197 3.58 11.64 -3.21
CA MET A 197 2.41 11.11 -3.91
C MET A 197 2.59 9.62 -4.22
N LEU A 198 1.49 8.89 -4.14
CA LEU A 198 1.40 7.47 -4.51
C LEU A 198 0.16 7.27 -5.40
N ALA A 199 0.30 6.52 -6.49
CA ALA A 199 -0.81 6.25 -7.42
C ALA A 199 -0.94 4.74 -7.67
N PRO A 200 -2.09 4.12 -7.36
CA PRO A 200 -2.41 2.77 -7.82
C PRO A 200 -2.31 2.68 -9.35
N ALA A 201 -1.44 1.79 -9.84
CA ALA A 201 -1.01 1.79 -11.24
C ALA A 201 -1.50 0.60 -12.07
N ALA A 202 -2.25 -0.32 -11.44
CA ALA A 202 -2.64 -1.61 -12.00
C ALA A 202 -3.34 -1.54 -13.37
N TYR A 203 -4.06 -0.45 -13.64
CA TYR A 203 -4.85 -0.25 -14.86
C TYR A 203 -4.35 0.89 -15.75
N LEU A 204 -3.23 1.53 -15.40
CA LEU A 204 -2.65 2.58 -16.23
C LEU A 204 -2.07 1.98 -17.52
N THR A 205 -2.16 2.75 -18.60
CA THR A 205 -1.32 2.55 -19.79
C THR A 205 0.10 3.03 -19.50
N ALA A 206 1.06 2.61 -20.33
CA ALA A 206 2.44 3.10 -20.23
C ALA A 206 2.55 4.63 -20.37
N GLU A 207 1.73 5.22 -21.23
CA GLU A 207 1.69 6.68 -21.41
C GLU A 207 1.21 7.41 -20.15
N GLU A 208 0.11 6.95 -19.56
CA GLU A 208 -0.41 7.51 -18.31
C GLU A 208 0.55 7.31 -17.15
N ALA A 209 1.14 6.11 -17.03
CA ALA A 209 2.13 5.80 -16.01
C ALA A 209 3.34 6.75 -16.09
N ARG A 210 3.86 7.00 -17.30
CA ARG A 210 4.94 7.97 -17.54
C ARG A 210 4.54 9.38 -17.12
N ALA A 211 3.36 9.82 -17.56
CA ALA A 211 2.85 11.15 -17.22
C ALA A 211 2.65 11.33 -15.71
N VAL A 212 2.26 10.28 -14.98
CA VAL A 212 2.17 10.30 -13.51
C VAL A 212 3.55 10.40 -12.87
N VAL A 213 4.54 9.58 -13.26
CA VAL A 213 5.87 9.59 -12.60
C VAL A 213 6.68 10.85 -12.90
N GLU A 214 6.44 11.51 -14.03
CA GLU A 214 7.04 12.81 -14.38
C GLU A 214 6.71 13.91 -13.36
N THR A 215 5.59 13.76 -12.63
CA THR A 215 5.19 14.69 -11.55
C THR A 215 5.94 14.47 -10.24
N GLY A 216 6.73 13.39 -10.15
CA GLY A 216 7.36 12.92 -8.91
C GLY A 216 6.53 11.91 -8.12
N CYS A 217 5.32 11.58 -8.58
CA CYS A 217 4.48 10.54 -7.99
C CYS A 217 5.11 9.15 -8.17
N LEU A 218 4.98 8.29 -7.16
CA LEU A 218 5.36 6.88 -7.26
C LEU A 218 4.15 6.03 -7.64
N LEU A 219 4.38 4.97 -8.42
CA LEU A 219 3.36 4.01 -8.81
C LEU A 219 3.29 2.87 -7.79
N GLU A 220 2.10 2.53 -7.33
CA GLU A 220 1.85 1.34 -6.52
C GLU A 220 1.30 0.20 -7.39
N TYR A 221 1.94 -0.96 -7.29
CA TYR A 221 1.35 -2.23 -7.70
C TYR A 221 1.13 -3.06 -6.45
N SER A 222 -0.10 -3.56 -6.26
CA SER A 222 -0.43 -4.44 -5.14
C SER A 222 -0.65 -5.88 -5.59
N PHE A 223 -0.30 -6.86 -4.76
CA PHE A 223 -0.51 -8.27 -5.08
C PHE A 223 -1.98 -8.60 -5.34
N PHE A 224 -2.89 -7.98 -4.58
CA PHE A 224 -4.33 -8.18 -4.64
C PHE A 224 -4.88 -8.17 -6.07
N VAL A 225 -4.56 -7.14 -6.87
CA VAL A 225 -5.08 -6.97 -8.24
C VAL A 225 -4.53 -7.96 -9.27
N PHE A 226 -3.44 -8.68 -8.95
CA PHE A 226 -2.84 -9.73 -9.78
C PHE A 226 -3.21 -11.14 -9.33
N SER A 227 -3.92 -11.28 -8.21
CA SER A 227 -4.18 -12.55 -7.55
C SER A 227 -5.57 -13.15 -7.87
N HIS A 228 -5.86 -14.31 -7.30
CA HIS A 228 -7.20 -14.93 -7.30
C HIS A 228 -8.24 -14.18 -6.47
N ALA A 229 -7.86 -13.17 -5.68
CA ALA A 229 -8.84 -12.31 -5.01
C ALA A 229 -9.78 -11.63 -6.01
N THR A 230 -9.31 -11.32 -7.22
CA THR A 230 -10.12 -10.69 -8.29
C THR A 230 -11.19 -11.62 -8.88
N ASP A 231 -11.07 -12.94 -8.68
CA ASP A 231 -12.00 -13.93 -9.25
C ASP A 231 -13.27 -14.07 -8.43
N ILE A 232 -13.24 -13.60 -7.18
CA ILE A 232 -14.37 -13.65 -6.26
C ILE A 232 -15.04 -12.27 -6.14
N PRO A 233 -16.34 -12.26 -5.81
CA PRO A 233 -17.01 -11.06 -5.37
C PRO A 233 -16.28 -10.36 -4.23
N GLN A 234 -16.05 -9.06 -4.40
CA GLN A 234 -15.61 -8.19 -3.33
C GLN A 234 -16.84 -7.73 -2.57
N THR A 235 -17.28 -8.55 -1.62
CA THR A 235 -18.28 -8.12 -0.63
C THR A 235 -17.59 -7.24 0.38
N MET A 236 -17.08 -6.09 -0.07
CA MET A 236 -16.39 -5.18 0.82
C MET A 236 -17.39 -4.20 1.40
N ILE A 237 -18.27 -3.64 0.57
CA ILE A 237 -19.03 -2.43 0.88
C ILE A 237 -20.54 -2.66 1.01
N ASP A 238 -21.10 -3.60 0.26
CA ASP A 238 -22.51 -3.96 0.35
C ASP A 238 -22.77 -5.42 -0.04
N ALA A 239 -24.05 -5.80 -0.03
CA ALA A 239 -24.50 -7.15 -0.38
C ALA A 239 -24.29 -7.48 -1.87
N GLU A 240 -23.94 -6.50 -2.70
CA GLU A 240 -23.75 -6.70 -4.13
C GLU A 240 -22.37 -7.31 -4.40
N ARG A 241 -22.38 -8.42 -5.13
CA ARG A 241 -21.24 -9.32 -5.30
C ARG A 241 -20.37 -8.92 -6.49
N HIS A 242 -19.91 -7.67 -6.50
CA HIS A 242 -19.17 -7.08 -7.62
C HIS A 242 -17.77 -7.67 -7.78
N ARG A 243 -17.29 -7.70 -9.03
CA ARG A 243 -15.95 -8.14 -9.39
C ARG A 243 -15.29 -7.06 -10.22
N PHE A 244 -13.98 -6.95 -10.10
CA PHE A 244 -13.16 -6.13 -10.96
C PHE A 244 -12.23 -7.01 -11.79
N ALA A 245 -11.80 -6.52 -12.95
CA ALA A 245 -10.94 -7.30 -13.84
C ALA A 245 -9.55 -7.49 -13.24
N ARG A 246 -9.01 -8.71 -13.30
CA ARG A 246 -7.60 -8.95 -12.94
C ARG A 246 -6.69 -8.06 -13.78
N ALA A 247 -5.72 -7.42 -13.12
CA ALA A 247 -4.72 -6.62 -13.80
C ALA A 247 -3.76 -7.49 -14.63
N ASP A 248 -3.25 -6.94 -15.72
CA ASP A 248 -2.31 -7.62 -16.61
C ASP A 248 -0.88 -7.51 -16.05
N PHE A 249 -0.36 -8.61 -15.51
CA PHE A 249 0.98 -8.64 -14.93
C PHE A 249 2.08 -8.38 -15.97
N ALA A 250 1.89 -8.82 -17.22
CA ALA A 250 2.86 -8.56 -18.28
C ALA A 250 2.92 -7.06 -18.62
N ARG A 251 1.78 -6.37 -18.59
CA ARG A 251 1.72 -4.90 -18.70
C ARG A 251 2.44 -4.22 -17.53
N ALA A 252 2.21 -4.66 -16.30
CA ALA A 252 2.90 -4.11 -15.13
C ALA A 252 4.43 -4.24 -15.28
N LEU A 253 4.94 -5.39 -15.71
CA LEU A 253 6.36 -5.59 -15.98
C LEU A 253 6.90 -4.64 -17.06
N ALA A 254 6.16 -4.49 -18.17
CA ALA A 254 6.54 -3.58 -19.24
C ALA A 254 6.61 -2.12 -18.75
N ILE A 255 5.63 -1.69 -17.95
CA ILE A 255 5.61 -0.34 -17.37
C ILE A 255 6.77 -0.15 -16.39
N VAL A 256 7.01 -1.11 -15.49
CA VAL A 256 8.14 -1.05 -14.54
C VAL A 256 9.47 -0.92 -15.28
N ALA A 257 9.66 -1.66 -16.38
CA ALA A 257 10.85 -1.57 -17.22
C ALA A 257 10.98 -0.21 -17.92
N GLU A 258 9.87 0.43 -18.26
CA GLU A 258 9.85 1.74 -18.93
C GLU A 258 10.09 2.91 -17.95
N VAL A 259 9.43 2.91 -16.79
CA VAL A 259 9.46 4.05 -15.85
C VAL A 259 10.59 3.98 -14.82
N GLY A 260 11.20 2.80 -14.65
CA GLY A 260 12.28 2.58 -13.69
C GLY A 260 11.79 2.17 -12.29
N SER A 261 12.57 1.30 -11.64
CA SER A 261 12.25 0.75 -10.31
C SER A 261 12.27 1.80 -9.20
N GLU A 262 12.96 2.93 -9.38
CA GLU A 262 12.97 4.08 -8.47
C GLU A 262 11.65 4.87 -8.43
N ARG A 263 10.72 4.56 -9.36
CA ARG A 263 9.39 5.16 -9.47
C ARG A 263 8.25 4.25 -9.01
N VAL A 264 8.57 3.08 -8.45
CA VAL A 264 7.59 2.02 -8.18
C VAL A 264 7.66 1.57 -6.72
N VAL A 265 6.50 1.27 -6.15
CA VAL A 265 6.31 0.61 -4.85
C VAL A 265 5.53 -0.69 -5.10
N LEU A 266 5.98 -1.79 -4.49
CA LEU A 266 5.18 -3.02 -4.44
C LEU A 266 4.63 -3.20 -3.03
N SER A 267 3.36 -3.58 -2.93
CA SER A 267 2.68 -3.83 -1.66
C SER A 267 1.84 -5.11 -1.72
N SER A 268 1.46 -5.66 -0.57
CA SER A 268 0.64 -6.87 -0.56
C SER A 268 -0.85 -6.58 -0.83
N ASP A 269 -1.39 -5.50 -0.26
CA ASP A 269 -2.84 -5.24 -0.20
C ASP A 269 -3.58 -6.50 0.28
N SER A 270 -2.97 -7.18 1.25
CA SER A 270 -3.47 -8.43 1.79
C SER A 270 -4.15 -8.26 3.14
N GLY A 271 -4.80 -9.32 3.60
CA GLY A 271 -5.60 -9.36 4.82
C GLY A 271 -6.99 -9.94 4.58
N ALA A 272 -7.46 -9.95 3.33
CA ALA A 272 -8.67 -10.68 2.94
C ALA A 272 -8.49 -12.20 3.17
N VAL A 273 -9.54 -12.89 3.63
CA VAL A 273 -9.50 -14.35 3.96
C VAL A 273 -9.03 -15.23 2.81
N VAL A 274 -9.27 -14.82 1.57
CA VAL A 274 -8.84 -15.60 0.40
C VAL A 274 -7.37 -15.42 0.05
N LEU A 275 -6.69 -14.45 0.63
CA LEU A 275 -5.28 -14.19 0.37
C LEU A 275 -4.37 -14.75 1.47
N PRO A 276 -3.10 -15.09 1.15
CA PRO A 276 -2.10 -15.39 2.15
C PRO A 276 -1.93 -14.24 3.14
N PRO A 277 -1.50 -14.48 4.39
CA PRO A 277 -1.16 -13.41 5.32
C PRO A 277 -0.16 -12.40 4.73
N PRO A 278 -0.12 -11.15 5.20
CA PRO A 278 0.56 -10.05 4.50
C PRO A 278 2.01 -10.30 4.08
N VAL A 279 2.85 -10.81 5.01
CA VAL A 279 4.26 -11.14 4.71
C VAL A 279 4.37 -12.19 3.60
N GLU A 280 3.51 -13.19 3.61
CA GLU A 280 3.51 -14.24 2.60
C GLU A 280 2.99 -13.73 1.25
N ALA A 281 1.97 -12.88 1.25
CA ALA A 281 1.48 -12.23 0.03
C ALA A 281 2.54 -11.32 -0.61
N LEU A 282 3.26 -10.52 0.19
CA LEU A 282 4.38 -9.72 -0.32
C LEU A 282 5.50 -10.62 -0.86
N ARG A 283 5.82 -11.73 -0.16
CA ARG A 283 6.82 -12.72 -0.61
C ARG A 283 6.45 -13.28 -1.98
N GLU A 284 5.22 -13.74 -2.15
CA GLU A 284 4.73 -14.28 -3.42
C GLU A 284 4.86 -13.25 -4.52
N PHE A 285 4.43 -12.02 -4.27
CA PHE A 285 4.43 -10.98 -5.29
C PHE A 285 5.84 -10.56 -5.73
N VAL A 286 6.75 -10.36 -4.77
CA VAL A 286 8.17 -10.08 -5.06
C VAL A 286 8.81 -11.25 -5.81
N THR A 287 8.45 -12.49 -5.45
CA THR A 287 8.93 -13.69 -6.15
C THR A 287 8.43 -13.75 -7.59
N MET A 288 7.18 -13.32 -7.87
CA MET A 288 6.67 -13.24 -9.24
C MET A 288 7.51 -12.29 -10.10
N PHE A 289 7.80 -11.08 -9.61
CA PHE A 289 8.66 -10.13 -10.34
C PHE A 289 10.08 -10.68 -10.55
N ARG A 290 10.67 -11.29 -9.51
CA ARG A 290 11.99 -11.94 -9.62
C ARG A 290 12.00 -13.04 -10.67
N ALA A 291 11.00 -13.91 -10.68
CA ALA A 291 10.86 -15.00 -11.64
C ALA A 291 10.63 -14.50 -13.07
N SER A 292 10.08 -13.29 -13.24
CA SER A 292 9.96 -12.60 -14.53
C SER A 292 11.22 -11.83 -14.94
N GLY A 293 12.31 -11.94 -14.19
CA GLY A 293 13.62 -11.39 -14.56
C GLY A 293 13.94 -10.00 -13.98
N VAL A 294 13.13 -9.48 -13.06
CA VAL A 294 13.47 -8.23 -12.35
C VAL A 294 14.62 -8.48 -11.38
N ALA A 295 15.66 -7.66 -11.44
CA ALA A 295 16.86 -7.82 -10.64
C ALA A 295 16.60 -7.54 -9.15
N ASP A 296 17.31 -8.25 -8.26
CA ASP A 296 17.15 -8.11 -6.81
C ASP A 296 17.40 -6.67 -6.31
N VAL A 297 18.27 -5.90 -6.98
CA VAL A 297 18.51 -4.49 -6.67
C VAL A 297 17.29 -3.61 -6.96
N ASP A 298 16.57 -3.91 -8.04
CA ASP A 298 15.34 -3.20 -8.41
C ASP A 298 14.19 -3.60 -7.48
N LEU A 299 14.08 -4.88 -7.14
CA LEU A 299 13.14 -5.35 -6.11
C LEU A 299 13.36 -4.64 -4.79
N ARG A 300 14.62 -4.53 -4.32
CA ARG A 300 14.97 -3.78 -3.11
C ARG A 300 14.55 -2.32 -3.19
N ARG A 301 14.74 -1.65 -4.34
CA ARG A 301 14.25 -0.27 -4.49
C ARG A 301 12.74 -0.18 -4.29
N MET A 302 11.99 -1.09 -4.92
CA MET A 302 10.53 -1.06 -4.91
C MET A 302 9.89 -1.44 -3.57
N ILE A 303 10.54 -2.28 -2.76
CA ILE A 303 9.96 -2.74 -1.47
C ILE A 303 10.68 -2.19 -0.24
N VAL A 304 11.88 -1.64 -0.37
CA VAL A 304 12.66 -1.07 0.74
C VAL A 304 12.80 0.43 0.58
N ASP A 305 13.53 0.89 -0.44
CA ASP A 305 14.01 2.27 -0.49
C ASP A 305 12.90 3.28 -0.79
N ASN A 306 12.08 2.99 -1.79
CA ASN A 306 10.99 3.86 -2.21
C ASN A 306 9.91 4.01 -1.13
N PRO A 307 9.31 2.91 -0.61
CA PRO A 307 8.29 3.06 0.43
C PRO A 307 8.88 3.61 1.73
N ALA A 308 10.11 3.26 2.13
CA ALA A 308 10.70 3.84 3.33
C ALA A 308 10.91 5.35 3.21
N ARG A 309 11.40 5.83 2.06
CA ARG A 309 11.53 7.26 1.78
C ARG A 309 10.17 7.95 1.72
N LEU A 310 9.20 7.35 1.03
CA LEU A 310 7.87 7.93 0.80
C LEU A 310 7.10 8.10 2.11
N PHE A 311 7.06 7.06 2.93
CA PHE A 311 6.32 7.05 4.19
C PHE A 311 7.13 7.54 5.38
N LYS A 312 8.43 7.78 5.25
CA LYS A 312 9.38 8.16 6.33
C LYS A 312 9.67 7.04 7.32
N VAL A 313 9.71 5.79 6.87
CA VAL A 313 10.03 4.64 7.73
C VAL A 313 11.49 4.71 8.17
N ALA A 314 11.71 4.63 9.49
CA ALA A 314 13.04 4.60 10.04
C ALA A 314 13.78 3.34 9.54
N ARG A 315 14.96 3.52 8.93
CA ARG A 315 15.81 2.37 8.62
C ARG A 315 16.29 1.77 9.95
N PRO A 316 16.24 0.44 10.12
CA PRO A 316 16.92 -0.18 11.25
C PRO A 316 18.41 0.18 11.16
N PRO A 317 19.09 0.44 12.30
CA PRO A 317 20.53 0.64 12.30
C PRO A 317 21.20 -0.56 11.59
N SER A 318 22.13 -0.27 10.68
CA SER A 318 22.87 -1.31 9.96
C SER A 318 23.53 -2.25 10.96
N ALA A 319 23.41 -3.57 10.73
CA ALA A 319 24.17 -4.57 11.49
C ALA A 319 25.68 -4.48 11.23
N GLU A 320 26.09 -3.67 10.25
CA GLU A 320 27.44 -3.16 10.08
C GLU A 320 27.52 -1.83 10.83
N GLY A 321 28.09 -1.89 12.04
CA GLY A 321 28.49 -0.71 12.81
C GLY A 321 29.68 0.02 12.14
N PRO A 322 30.12 1.14 12.73
CA PRO A 322 31.23 1.95 12.22
C PRO A 322 32.55 1.19 12.12
#